data_AF-A0A563UEY8-F1
#
_entry.id   AF-A0A563UEY8-F1
#
_cell.length_a   1.000
_cell.length_b   1.000
_cell.length_c   1.000
_cell.angle_alpha   90.00
_cell.angle_beta   90.00
_cell.angle_gamma   90.00
#
_symmetry.space_group_name_H-M   'P 1'
#
loop_
_entity.id
_entity.type
_entity.pdbx_description
1 polymer ?
#
loop_
_entity_poly.entity_id
_entity_poly.type
_entity_poly.pdbx_seq_one_letter_code
_entity_poly.pdbx_strand_id
1 'polypeptide(L)' 'MESNLILDNPAWGALTTGNSKLAQGSGIVKFFDADVSPYAAFKNTDDDAMASNFAELHNLTSPGRVVLYLSLEDMSVPAN' A
#
# COMPACT_ATOMS: atom_id res chain seq x y z
N MET A 1 18.80 12.05 -5.97
CA MET A 1 17.60 12.58 -6.64
C MET A 1 16.58 12.88 -5.55
N GLU A 2 15.90 14.02 -5.60
CA GLU A 2 14.78 14.27 -4.68
C GLU A 2 13.62 13.35 -5.09
N SER A 3 13.08 12.59 -4.13
CA SER A 3 11.91 11.75 -4.37
C SER A 3 10.67 12.63 -4.52
N ASN A 4 9.94 12.44 -5.61
CA ASN A 4 8.63 13.05 -5.79
C ASN A 4 7.58 12.02 -5.39
N LEU A 5 7.15 12.07 -4.13
CA LEU A 5 6.21 11.12 -3.53
C LEU A 5 4.95 10.88 -4.40
N ILE A 6 4.49 11.90 -5.14
CA ILE A 6 3.32 11.81 -6.00
C ILE A 6 3.55 10.88 -7.20
N LEU A 7 4.78 10.82 -7.71
CA LEU A 7 5.14 10.03 -8.89
C LEU A 7 5.83 8.71 -8.51
N ASP A 8 6.61 8.71 -7.43
CA ASP A 8 7.35 7.53 -6.97
C ASP A 8 6.43 6.53 -6.25
N ASN A 9 5.40 7.03 -5.55
CA ASN A 9 4.41 6.20 -4.86
C ASN A 9 3.01 6.84 -4.94
N PRO A 10 2.40 6.87 -6.14
CA PRO A 10 1.16 7.59 -6.38
C PRO A 10 0.00 7.09 -5.53
N ALA A 11 -0.05 5.78 -5.25
CA ALA A 11 -1.08 5.19 -4.39
C ALA A 11 -0.96 5.71 -2.94
N TRP A 12 0.26 5.74 -2.38
CA TRP A 12 0.50 6.30 -1.05
C TRP A 12 0.21 7.79 -1.01
N GLY A 13 0.67 8.54 -2.01
CA GLY A 13 0.40 9.98 -2.15
C GLY A 13 -1.09 10.28 -2.13
N ALA A 14 -1.89 9.55 -2.91
CA ALA A 14 -3.34 9.70 -2.93
C ALA A 14 -3.99 9.39 -1.57
N LEU A 15 -3.64 8.24 -0.98
CA LEU A 15 -4.20 7.74 0.29
C LEU A 15 -3.81 8.59 1.51
N THR A 16 -2.73 9.37 1.43
CA THR A 16 -2.29 10.25 2.54
C THR A 16 -2.63 11.72 2.34
N THR A 17 -3.12 12.11 1.17
CA THR A 17 -3.46 13.52 0.85
C THR A 17 -4.94 13.68 0.47
N GLY A 18 -5.24 13.90 -0.81
CA GLY A 18 -6.58 14.21 -1.32
C GLY A 18 -7.63 13.15 -0.99
N ASN A 19 -7.22 11.88 -0.92
CA ASN A 19 -8.11 10.76 -0.61
C ASN A 19 -7.96 10.24 0.83
N SER A 20 -7.30 10.99 1.72
CA SER A 20 -7.06 10.58 3.12
C SER A 20 -8.32 10.22 3.90
N LYS A 21 -9.45 10.88 3.59
CA LYS A 21 -10.76 10.58 4.22
C LYS A 21 -11.35 9.22 3.80
N LEU A 22 -10.89 8.66 2.69
CA LEU A 22 -11.30 7.35 2.18
C LEU A 22 -10.28 6.26 2.50
N ALA A 23 -9.14 6.62 3.09
CA ALA A 23 -8.06 5.71 3.40
C ALA A 23 -8.25 5.04 4.76
N GLN A 24 -8.09 3.72 4.78
CA GLN A 24 -8.01 2.88 5.97
C GLN A 24 -6.56 2.42 6.19
N GLY A 25 -6.30 1.78 7.33
CA GLY A 25 -5.00 1.21 7.68
C GLY A 25 -4.17 2.06 8.64
N SER A 26 -2.91 1.68 8.81
CA SER A 26 -1.99 2.20 9.84
C SER A 26 -1.07 3.32 9.34
N GLY A 27 0.01 3.60 10.08
CA GLY A 27 1.00 4.62 9.70
C GLY A 27 2.00 4.16 8.63
N ILE A 28 2.02 2.86 8.31
CA ILE A 28 2.94 2.25 7.34
C ILE A 28 2.22 1.58 6.17
N VAL A 29 0.96 1.19 6.34
CA VAL A 29 0.10 0.60 5.29
C VAL A 29 -1.18 1.40 5.18
N LYS A 30 -1.56 1.79 3.96
CA LYS A 30 -2.84 2.42 3.66
C LYS A 30 -3.55 1.69 2.52
N PHE A 31 -4.87 1.66 2.55
CA PHE A 31 -5.70 1.07 1.50
C PHE A 31 -7.08 1.71 1.45
N PHE A 32 -7.79 1.52 0.33
CA PHE A 32 -9.20 1.89 0.24
C PHE A 32 -10.11 0.79 0.77
N ASP A 33 -11.32 1.21 1.18
CA ASP A 33 -12.43 0.27 1.37
C ASP A 33 -12.68 -0.57 0.10
N ALA A 34 -13.17 -1.79 0.31
CA ALA A 34 -13.39 -2.76 -0.76
C ALA A 34 -14.37 -2.33 -1.83
N ASP A 35 -15.39 -1.61 -1.44
CA ASP A 35 -16.43 -1.15 -2.34
C ASP A 35 -16.00 0.10 -3.13
N VAL A 36 -14.88 0.72 -2.75
CA VAL A 36 -14.32 1.91 -3.40
C VAL A 36 -13.24 1.52 -4.40
N SER A 37 -12.25 0.72 -3.98
CA SER A 37 -11.09 0.41 -4.81
C SER A 37 -10.25 -0.74 -4.22
N PRO A 38 -9.51 -1.51 -5.05
CA PRO A 38 -8.58 -2.51 -4.56
C PRO A 38 -7.22 -1.93 -4.10
N TYR A 39 -6.92 -0.64 -4.35
CA TYR A 39 -5.55 -0.13 -4.12
C TYR A 39 -5.12 -0.16 -2.65
N ALA A 40 -3.91 -0.69 -2.44
CA ALA A 40 -3.13 -0.59 -1.21
C ALA A 40 -1.76 0.04 -1.52
N ALA A 41 -1.18 0.69 -0.51
CA ALA A 41 0.12 1.34 -0.63
C ALA A 41 0.90 1.25 0.69
N PHE A 42 2.21 1.18 0.57
CA PHE A 42 3.14 1.15 1.69
C PHE A 42 3.90 2.46 1.77
N LYS A 43 4.20 2.91 3.00
CA LYS A 43 4.98 4.12 3.23
C LYS A 43 6.41 4.00 2.73
N ASN A 44 7.00 2.84 3.01
CA ASN A 44 8.35 2.48 2.60
C ASN A 44 8.26 1.29 1.64
N THR A 45 8.96 1.37 0.53
CA THR A 45 8.91 0.37 -0.55
C THR A 45 10.26 -0.32 -0.76
N ASP A 46 11.24 -0.11 0.13
CA ASP A 46 12.48 -0.88 0.10
C ASP A 46 12.26 -2.37 0.43
N ASP A 47 13.20 -3.20 -0.02
CA ASP A 47 13.14 -4.66 0.14
C ASP A 47 13.06 -5.09 1.61
N ASP A 48 13.75 -4.36 2.50
CA ASP A 48 13.80 -4.65 3.94
C ASP A 48 12.43 -4.46 4.61
N ALA A 49 11.64 -3.47 4.18
CA ALA A 49 10.30 -3.20 4.71
C ALA A 49 9.23 -4.14 4.14
N MET A 50 9.46 -4.73 2.98
CA MET A 50 8.42 -5.38 2.17
C MET A 50 7.66 -6.49 2.91
N ALA A 51 8.38 -7.40 3.56
CA ALA A 51 7.77 -8.50 4.29
C ALA A 51 6.87 -8.01 5.44
N SER A 52 7.33 -7.00 6.19
CA SER A 52 6.56 -6.43 7.30
C SER A 52 5.33 -5.65 6.82
N ASN A 53 5.44 -4.97 5.67
CA ASN A 53 4.32 -4.26 5.07
C ASN A 53 3.20 -5.21 4.65
N PHE A 54 3.53 -6.33 3.99
CA PHE A 54 2.54 -7.33 3.61
C PHE A 54 1.93 -8.05 4.82
N ALA A 55 2.73 -8.33 5.85
CA ALA A 55 2.21 -8.90 7.09
C ALA A 55 1.20 -7.97 7.78
N GLU A 56 1.51 -6.67 7.86
CA GLU A 56 0.60 -5.65 8.38
C GLU A 56 -0.67 -5.53 7.53
N LEU A 57 -0.54 -5.50 6.20
CA LEU A 57 -1.70 -5.47 5.30
C LEU A 57 -2.60 -6.70 5.50
N HIS A 58 -2.01 -7.87 5.65
CA HIS A 58 -2.73 -9.11 5.91
C HIS A 58 -3.48 -9.06 7.26
N ASN A 59 -2.86 -8.49 8.31
CA ASN A 59 -3.50 -8.33 9.61
C ASN A 59 -4.65 -7.31 9.61
N LEU A 60 -4.57 -6.28 8.76
CA LEU A 60 -5.57 -5.21 8.67
C LEU A 60 -6.74 -5.55 7.76
N THR A 61 -6.65 -6.61 6.95
CA THR A 61 -7.67 -6.98 5.97
C THR A 61 -8.36 -8.29 6.33
N SER A 62 -9.61 -8.43 5.92
CA SER A 62 -10.34 -9.68 6.13
C SER A 62 -9.85 -10.79 5.18
N PRO A 63 -9.85 -12.06 5.61
CA PRO A 63 -9.53 -13.18 4.73
C PRO A 63 -10.34 -13.13 3.42
N GLY A 64 -9.68 -13.37 2.28
CA GLY A 64 -10.30 -13.29 0.96
C GLY A 64 -10.38 -11.88 0.35
N ARG A 65 -9.93 -10.84 1.06
CA ARG A 65 -9.79 -9.49 0.51
C ARG A 65 -8.77 -9.49 -0.64
N VAL A 66 -9.24 -9.13 -1.83
CA VAL A 66 -8.37 -8.84 -2.97
C VAL A 66 -7.85 -7.41 -2.86
N VAL A 67 -6.53 -7.26 -2.93
CA VAL A 67 -5.83 -5.98 -2.92
C VAL A 67 -4.94 -5.86 -4.15
N LEU A 68 -4.79 -4.62 -4.64
CA LEU A 68 -3.89 -4.27 -5.72
C LEU A 68 -2.77 -3.42 -5.14
N TYR A 69 -1.56 -3.94 -5.17
CA TYR A 69 -0.33 -3.21 -4.89
C TYR A 69 0.38 -2.92 -6.21
N LEU A 70 0.78 -1.66 -6.43
CA LEU A 70 1.52 -1.24 -7.62
C LEU A 70 2.96 -0.92 -7.23
N SER A 71 3.90 -1.44 -8.01
CA SER A 71 5.33 -1.18 -7.91
C SER A 71 5.89 -0.77 -9.27
N LEU A 72 6.88 0.11 -9.28
CA LEU A 72 7.68 0.43 -10.48
C LEU A 72 8.81 -0.58 -10.70
N GLU A 73 9.15 -1.32 -9.66
CA GLU A 73 10.19 -2.36 -9.66
C GLU A 73 9.55 -3.75 -9.68
N ASP A 74 10.25 -4.70 -10.31
CA ASP A 74 9.86 -6.10 -10.28
C ASP A 74 9.82 -6.60 -8.83
N MET A 75 8.73 -7.25 -8.46
CA MET A 75 8.51 -7.75 -7.11
C MET A 75 8.42 -9.27 -7.10
N SER A 76 9.18 -9.89 -6.20
CA SER A 76 8.93 -11.24 -5.72
C SER A 76 7.76 -11.20 -4.73
N VAL A 77 6.60 -11.73 -5.11
CA VAL A 77 5.48 -11.90 -4.16
C VAL A 77 5.89 -12.92 -3.10
N PRO A 78 5.90 -12.57 -1.80
CA PRO A 78 6.22 -13.51 -0.74
C PRO A 78 5.27 -14.71 -0.75
N ALA A 79 5.78 -15.89 -0.40
CA ALA A 79 4.91 -17.04 -0.17
C ALA A 79 3.99 -16.76 1.04
N ASN A 80 2.72 -17.18 0.92
CA ASN A 80 1.72 -17.08 1.99
C ASN A 80 2.12 -17.86 3.25
#